data_AF-A0A1G8VZ90-F1
#
_entry.id   AF-A0A1G8VZ90-F1
#
_cell.length_a   1.000
_cell.length_b   1.000
_cell.length_c   1.000
_cell.angle_alpha   90.00
_cell.angle_beta   90.00
_cell.angle_gamma   90.00
#
_symmetry.space_group_name_H-M   'P 1'
#
loop_
_entity.id
_entity.type
_entity.pdbx_description
1 polymer ?
#
loop_
_entity_poly.entity_id
_entity_poly.type
_entity_poly.pdbx_seq_one_letter_code
_entity_poly.pdbx_strand_id
1 'polypeptide(L)'
;MALMKKGLSAAVKATLLVTAMLVTACTHTVQVDGEYPQPVGDQYPLTVGFYLSDDFSRFTYHEDSEDRDEWNISTGPAQRNLFATVLGSMFTEAIPLTSYPQDLPENVELVIVPEVRELQFTMPRETRVNIFEVWIKYDMHAYDNQGAQVANWVITAYGKTPTAFLKSQEAALAQAIDIALRDAGATLYTGFDRVPELQALVASKQRAISMQEQPAAEAGDTTD
;
A
#
# COMPACT_ATOMS: atom_id res chain seq x y z
N MET A 1 22.33 -27.49 64.15
CA MET A 1 22.69 -27.20 62.75
C MET A 1 21.46 -27.30 61.84
N ALA A 2 20.40 -26.50 62.08
CA ALA A 2 19.12 -26.62 61.36
C ALA A 2 18.38 -25.31 61.04
N LEU A 3 18.96 -24.13 61.34
CA LEU A 3 18.32 -22.84 61.06
C LEU A 3 18.77 -22.14 59.75
N MET A 4 19.86 -22.58 59.10
CA MET A 4 20.45 -21.85 57.96
C MET A 4 19.93 -22.28 56.57
N LYS A 5 19.09 -23.33 56.45
CA LYS A 5 18.60 -23.81 55.14
C LYS A 5 17.32 -23.12 54.62
N LYS A 6 16.51 -22.48 55.49
CA LYS A 6 15.25 -21.83 55.08
C LYS A 6 15.44 -20.47 54.41
N GLY A 7 16.46 -19.69 54.80
CA GLY A 7 16.73 -18.36 54.25
C GLY A 7 17.24 -18.37 52.80
N LEU A 8 18.05 -19.37 52.45
CA LEU A 8 18.62 -19.50 51.10
C LEU A 8 17.56 -19.80 50.04
N SER A 9 16.52 -20.58 50.38
CA SER A 9 15.41 -20.89 49.47
C SER A 9 14.48 -19.69 49.25
N ALA A 10 14.24 -18.87 50.28
CA ALA A 10 13.43 -17.67 50.16
C ALA A 10 14.15 -16.56 49.36
N ALA A 11 15.45 -16.38 49.58
CA ALA A 11 16.28 -15.43 48.83
C ALA A 11 16.39 -15.83 47.35
N VAL A 12 16.64 -17.10 47.03
CA VAL A 12 16.70 -17.58 45.64
C VAL A 12 15.35 -17.44 44.95
N LYS A 13 14.23 -17.71 45.63
CA LYS A 13 12.88 -17.49 45.07
C LYS A 13 12.57 -16.01 44.84
N ALA A 14 13.00 -15.13 45.74
CA ALA A 14 12.84 -13.69 45.60
C ALA A 14 13.70 -13.13 44.45
N THR A 15 14.95 -13.59 44.32
CA THR A 15 15.83 -13.24 43.19
C THR A 15 15.23 -13.73 41.87
N LEU A 16 14.71 -14.95 41.79
CA LEU A 16 14.07 -15.48 40.58
C LEU A 16 12.82 -14.67 40.19
N LEU A 17 12.03 -14.22 41.19
CA LEU A 17 10.83 -13.40 40.96
C LEU A 17 11.18 -11.98 40.49
N VAL A 18 12.26 -11.40 41.03
CA VAL A 18 12.77 -10.08 40.62
C VAL A 18 13.39 -10.15 39.23
N THR A 19 14.16 -11.19 38.89
CA THR A 19 14.69 -11.42 37.54
C THR A 19 13.58 -11.68 36.53
N ALA A 20 12.52 -12.40 36.90
CA ALA A 20 11.36 -12.63 36.03
C ALA A 20 10.52 -11.36 35.77
N MET A 21 10.50 -10.40 36.70
CA MET A 21 9.85 -9.09 36.51
C MET A 21 10.67 -8.12 35.64
N LEU A 22 11.96 -8.39 35.41
CA LEU A 22 12.86 -7.49 34.67
C LEU A 22 12.89 -7.75 33.15
N VAL A 23 12.19 -8.78 32.66
CA VAL A 23 12.08 -9.05 31.22
C VAL A 23 10.75 -8.51 30.70
N THR A 24 10.57 -7.20 30.75
CA THR A 24 9.53 -6.53 29.97
C THR A 24 10.16 -6.17 28.62
N ALA A 25 9.95 -6.99 27.59
CA ALA A 25 10.24 -6.59 26.22
C ALA A 25 9.28 -5.44 25.87
N CYS A 26 9.82 -4.28 25.52
CA CYS A 26 9.02 -3.16 25.03
C CYS A 26 8.64 -3.47 23.57
N THR A 27 7.35 -3.57 23.29
CA THR A 27 6.82 -3.64 21.92
C THR A 27 6.37 -2.25 21.47
N HIS A 28 6.80 -1.83 20.28
CA HIS A 28 6.36 -0.60 19.65
C HIS A 28 5.20 -0.90 18.71
N THR A 29 4.13 -0.10 18.79
CA THR A 29 2.98 -0.22 17.88
C THR A 29 2.76 1.08 17.15
N VAL A 30 2.68 1.01 15.83
CA VAL A 30 2.42 2.13 14.94
C VAL A 30 1.16 1.84 14.15
N GLN A 31 0.18 2.71 14.29
CA GLN A 31 -1.00 2.75 13.43
C GLN A 31 -0.84 3.93 12.48
N VAL A 32 -0.92 3.67 11.18
CA VAL A 32 -0.95 4.73 10.17
C VAL A 32 -2.35 4.82 9.62
N ASP A 33 -3.00 5.93 9.96
CA ASP A 33 -4.23 6.37 9.33
C ASP A 33 -3.90 7.59 8.50
N GLY A 34 -4.38 7.62 7.26
CA GLY A 34 -4.08 8.68 6.31
C GLY A 34 -5.27 8.97 5.42
N GLU A 35 -5.48 10.26 5.16
CA GLU A 35 -6.34 10.77 4.10
C GLU A 35 -5.45 11.31 3.00
N TYR A 36 -5.74 10.91 1.77
CA TYR A 36 -4.93 11.23 0.60
C TYR A 36 -5.75 12.08 -0.37
N PRO A 37 -5.14 13.09 -1.02
CA PRO A 37 -5.85 13.89 -1.99
C PRO A 37 -6.10 13.07 -3.26
N GLN A 38 -7.21 13.37 -3.95
CA GLN A 38 -7.41 12.90 -5.31
C GLN A 38 -6.43 13.63 -6.26
N PRO A 39 -5.68 12.90 -7.10
CA PRO A 39 -4.97 13.48 -8.23
C PRO A 39 -5.90 14.31 -9.13
N VAL A 40 -5.35 15.33 -9.76
CA VAL A 40 -6.07 16.19 -10.72
C VAL A 40 -5.49 15.97 -12.11
N GLY A 41 -6.35 15.58 -13.05
CA GLY A 41 -6.03 15.45 -14.47
C GLY A 41 -7.14 14.74 -15.24
N ASP A 42 -6.86 14.47 -16.51
CA ASP A 42 -7.82 13.78 -17.39
C ASP A 42 -7.93 12.31 -17.01
N GLN A 43 -9.15 11.79 -17.07
CA GLN A 43 -9.44 10.39 -16.79
C GLN A 43 -9.20 9.52 -18.03
N TYR A 44 -8.72 8.29 -17.82
CA TYR A 44 -8.70 7.30 -18.89
C TYR A 44 -10.12 6.78 -19.15
N PRO A 45 -10.52 6.61 -20.42
CA PRO A 45 -11.87 6.19 -20.80
C PRO A 45 -12.10 4.69 -20.64
N LEU A 46 -11.76 4.14 -19.47
CA LEU A 46 -11.89 2.74 -19.10
C LEU A 46 -12.85 2.58 -17.94
N THR A 47 -13.54 1.45 -17.91
CA THR A 47 -14.18 0.93 -16.69
C THR A 47 -13.23 -0.05 -16.01
N VAL A 48 -12.74 0.32 -14.83
CA VAL A 48 -11.70 -0.44 -14.12
C VAL A 48 -12.25 -1.00 -12.81
N GLY A 49 -12.14 -2.31 -12.63
CA GLY A 49 -12.27 -2.92 -11.31
C GLY A 49 -10.97 -2.77 -10.53
N PHE A 50 -11.04 -2.56 -9.22
CA PHE A 50 -9.85 -2.69 -8.38
C PHE A 50 -10.13 -3.56 -7.17
N TYR A 51 -9.25 -4.52 -6.91
CA TYR A 51 -9.39 -5.46 -5.80
C TYR A 51 -8.25 -5.27 -4.81
N LEU A 52 -8.60 -4.80 -3.61
CA LEU A 52 -7.67 -4.61 -2.51
C LEU A 52 -7.85 -5.78 -1.56
N SER A 53 -6.99 -6.79 -1.70
CA SER A 53 -7.09 -8.04 -0.94
C SER A 53 -7.08 -7.79 0.58
N ASP A 54 -7.52 -8.79 1.34
CA ASP A 54 -7.48 -8.76 2.80
C ASP A 54 -6.04 -8.58 3.34
N ASP A 55 -5.05 -9.19 2.69
CA ASP A 55 -3.64 -9.07 3.05
C ASP A 55 -3.11 -7.66 2.78
N PHE A 56 -3.55 -7.03 1.70
CA PHE A 56 -3.21 -5.65 1.38
C PHE A 56 -3.91 -4.66 2.34
N SER A 57 -5.23 -4.82 2.52
CA SER A 57 -6.10 -3.92 3.26
C SER A 57 -5.91 -3.98 4.78
N ARG A 58 -5.32 -5.06 5.29
CA ARG A 58 -4.99 -5.27 6.71
C ARG A 58 -3.49 -5.47 6.94
N PHE A 59 -2.66 -5.11 5.95
CA PHE A 59 -1.23 -5.30 6.03
C PHE A 59 -0.64 -4.72 7.32
N THR A 60 0.11 -5.55 8.02
CA THR A 60 0.87 -5.18 9.21
C THR A 60 2.28 -5.74 9.06
N TYR A 61 3.27 -4.86 9.11
CA TYR A 61 4.66 -5.25 9.13
C TYR A 61 5.10 -5.55 10.57
N HIS A 62 5.82 -6.65 10.75
CA HIS A 62 6.33 -7.09 12.04
C HIS A 62 7.86 -7.15 11.99
N GLU A 63 8.51 -6.43 12.91
CA GLU A 63 9.95 -6.45 13.16
C GLU A 63 10.20 -7.13 14.51
N ASP A 64 11.05 -8.15 14.51
CA ASP A 64 11.50 -8.87 15.71
C ASP A 64 12.91 -9.46 15.46
N SER A 65 13.81 -8.63 14.90
CA SER A 65 15.21 -9.01 14.71
C SER A 65 16.03 -8.80 15.98
N GLU A 66 17.12 -9.57 16.13
CA GLU A 66 17.98 -9.54 17.33
C GLU A 66 18.55 -8.13 17.64
N ASP A 67 18.72 -7.30 16.61
CA ASP A 67 19.33 -5.98 16.69
C ASP A 67 18.32 -4.83 16.90
N ARG A 68 17.01 -5.12 16.91
CA ARG A 68 15.93 -4.12 16.98
C ARG A 68 14.93 -4.48 18.09
N ASP A 69 14.31 -3.44 18.67
CA ASP A 69 13.12 -3.64 19.51
C ASP A 69 11.97 -4.19 18.64
N GLU A 70 10.98 -4.85 19.23
CA GLU A 70 9.82 -5.37 18.48
C GLU A 70 8.98 -4.21 17.92
N TRP A 71 8.66 -4.21 16.62
CA TRP A 71 7.74 -3.25 16.00
C TRP A 71 6.57 -3.95 15.32
N ASN A 72 5.37 -3.42 15.57
CA ASN A 72 4.15 -3.77 14.87
C ASN A 72 3.63 -2.52 14.14
N ILE A 73 3.72 -2.50 12.82
CA ILE A 73 3.41 -1.34 11.98
C ILE A 73 2.21 -1.66 11.09
N SER A 74 1.03 -1.15 11.44
CA SER A 74 -0.17 -1.32 10.64
C SER A 74 -0.31 -0.20 9.62
N THR A 75 -0.26 -0.55 8.33
CA THR A 75 -0.40 0.40 7.20
C THR A 75 -1.63 0.10 6.34
N GLY A 76 -2.24 -1.09 6.47
CA GLY A 76 -3.38 -1.54 5.67
C GLY A 76 -4.50 -0.49 5.48
N PRO A 77 -5.03 0.14 6.55
CA PRO A 77 -6.07 1.15 6.43
C PRO A 77 -5.67 2.35 5.56
N ALA A 78 -4.47 2.90 5.79
CA ALA A 78 -3.96 4.01 4.99
C ALA A 78 -3.70 3.62 3.53
N GLN A 79 -3.15 2.42 3.29
CA GLN A 79 -2.93 1.91 1.92
C GLN A 79 -4.24 1.76 1.16
N ARG A 80 -5.26 1.19 1.81
CA ARG A 80 -6.59 1.06 1.20
C ARG A 80 -7.17 2.42 0.83
N ASN A 81 -7.10 3.38 1.75
CA ASN A 81 -7.60 4.74 1.51
C ASN A 81 -6.87 5.40 0.32
N LEU A 82 -5.53 5.29 0.29
CA LEU A 82 -4.71 5.82 -0.79
C LEU A 82 -5.11 5.24 -2.15
N PHE A 83 -5.07 3.92 -2.29
CA PHE A 83 -5.29 3.26 -3.58
C PHE A 83 -6.73 3.44 -4.06
N ALA A 84 -7.72 3.34 -3.17
CA ALA A 84 -9.11 3.60 -3.53
C ALA A 84 -9.31 5.05 -4.00
N THR A 85 -8.66 6.02 -3.36
CA THR A 85 -8.75 7.44 -3.74
C THR A 85 -8.11 7.70 -5.10
N VAL A 86 -6.89 7.20 -5.30
CA VAL A 86 -6.11 7.45 -6.53
C VAL A 86 -6.73 6.72 -7.71
N LEU A 87 -6.96 5.40 -7.61
CA LEU A 87 -7.58 4.62 -8.68
C LEU A 87 -8.99 5.13 -9.00
N GLY A 88 -9.75 5.52 -7.96
CA GLY A 88 -11.09 6.10 -8.08
C GLY A 88 -11.13 7.40 -8.91
N SER A 89 -10.01 8.12 -8.98
CA SER A 89 -9.91 9.37 -9.74
C SER A 89 -9.37 9.22 -11.15
N MET A 90 -8.66 8.12 -11.45
CA MET A 90 -7.89 7.95 -12.69
C MET A 90 -8.75 7.55 -13.90
N PHE A 91 -9.90 6.91 -13.67
CA PHE A 91 -10.70 6.29 -14.72
C PHE A 91 -12.09 6.91 -14.77
N THR A 92 -12.73 6.87 -15.94
CA THR A 92 -14.13 7.31 -16.09
C THR A 92 -15.05 6.55 -15.14
N GLU A 93 -14.79 5.26 -14.93
CA GLU A 93 -15.46 4.47 -13.90
C GLU A 93 -14.43 3.55 -13.20
N ALA A 94 -14.42 3.59 -11.87
CA ALA A 94 -13.59 2.74 -11.04
C ALA A 94 -14.46 2.03 -9.99
N ILE A 95 -14.48 0.70 -10.03
CA ILE A 95 -15.39 -0.12 -9.24
C ILE A 95 -14.57 -0.88 -8.18
N PRO A 96 -14.76 -0.60 -6.87
CA PRO A 96 -14.16 -1.42 -5.83
C PRO A 96 -14.77 -2.83 -5.87
N LEU A 97 -13.92 -3.83 -6.00
CA LEU A 97 -14.31 -5.24 -5.99
C LEU A 97 -14.18 -5.79 -4.58
N THR A 98 -15.20 -6.51 -4.10
CA THR A 98 -15.18 -7.23 -2.82
C THR A 98 -14.55 -8.62 -2.94
N SER A 99 -14.51 -9.17 -4.15
CA SER A 99 -13.96 -10.47 -4.49
C SER A 99 -13.34 -10.40 -5.88
N TYR A 100 -12.29 -11.18 -6.11
CA TYR A 100 -11.65 -11.39 -7.40
C TYR A 100 -10.93 -12.75 -7.36
N PRO A 101 -10.98 -13.59 -8.41
CA PRO A 101 -11.50 -13.33 -9.77
C PRO A 101 -13.00 -13.63 -9.98
N GLN A 102 -13.77 -13.79 -8.90
CA GLN A 102 -15.22 -14.09 -9.00
C GLN A 102 -16.06 -12.80 -9.06
N ASP A 103 -17.29 -12.92 -9.56
CA ASP A 103 -18.33 -11.88 -9.54
C ASP A 103 -17.93 -10.54 -10.21
N LEU A 104 -17.13 -10.62 -11.28
CA LEU A 104 -16.71 -9.43 -12.02
C LEU A 104 -17.89 -8.81 -12.79
N PRO A 105 -18.16 -7.50 -12.65
CA PRO A 105 -19.19 -6.82 -13.45
C PRO A 105 -18.87 -6.89 -14.95
N GLU A 106 -19.90 -7.11 -15.77
CA GLU A 106 -19.74 -7.34 -17.23
C GLU A 106 -19.08 -6.16 -17.97
N ASN A 107 -19.24 -4.93 -17.46
CA ASN A 107 -18.69 -3.73 -18.05
C ASN A 107 -17.23 -3.45 -17.65
N VAL A 108 -16.63 -4.22 -16.73
CA VAL A 108 -15.22 -4.04 -16.37
C VAL A 108 -14.33 -4.50 -17.52
N GLU A 109 -13.35 -3.67 -17.87
CA GLU A 109 -12.40 -3.92 -18.97
C GLU A 109 -11.01 -4.29 -18.47
N LEU A 110 -10.69 -3.86 -17.25
CA LEU A 110 -9.40 -4.08 -16.60
C LEU A 110 -9.60 -4.22 -15.10
N VAL A 111 -8.91 -5.16 -14.46
CA VAL A 111 -8.86 -5.29 -13.01
C VAL A 111 -7.45 -5.02 -12.51
N ILE A 112 -7.31 -4.04 -11.62
CA ILE A 112 -6.03 -3.71 -10.95
C ILE A 112 -6.00 -4.36 -9.57
N VAL A 113 -4.94 -5.13 -9.30
CA VAL A 113 -4.73 -5.86 -8.04
C VAL A 113 -3.34 -5.50 -7.50
N PRO A 114 -3.25 -4.57 -6.53
CA PRO A 114 -2.00 -4.25 -5.86
C PRO A 114 -1.68 -5.24 -4.73
N GLU A 115 -0.40 -5.57 -4.57
CA GLU A 115 0.12 -6.38 -3.47
C GLU A 115 1.30 -5.66 -2.80
N VAL A 116 1.41 -5.79 -1.48
CA VAL A 116 2.58 -5.28 -0.75
C VAL A 116 3.72 -6.26 -0.95
N ARG A 117 4.77 -5.85 -1.66
CA ARG A 117 5.97 -6.66 -1.86
C ARG A 117 6.88 -6.60 -0.63
N GLU A 118 7.21 -5.39 -0.20
CA GLU A 118 8.07 -5.20 0.97
C GLU A 118 7.78 -3.84 1.63
N LEU A 119 7.96 -3.81 2.95
CA LEU A 119 8.14 -2.58 3.72
C LEU A 119 9.50 -2.67 4.40
N GLN A 120 10.30 -1.63 4.25
CA GLN A 120 11.57 -1.46 4.92
C GLN A 120 11.60 -0.12 5.63
N PHE A 121 12.22 -0.08 6.80
CA PHE A 121 12.44 1.17 7.51
C PHE A 121 13.83 1.19 8.17
N THR A 122 14.34 2.40 8.29
CA THR A 122 15.63 2.69 8.92
C THR A 122 15.43 3.67 10.06
N MET A 123 16.02 3.35 11.20
CA MET A 123 15.91 4.14 12.43
C MET A 123 17.03 5.17 12.53
N PRO A 124 16.82 6.29 13.25
CA PRO A 124 17.83 7.32 13.48
C PRO A 124 19.19 6.79 13.99
N ARG A 125 19.15 5.76 14.85
CA ARG A 125 20.35 5.15 15.45
C ARG A 125 21.22 4.44 14.41
N GLU A 126 20.66 4.08 13.26
CA GLU A 126 21.33 3.32 12.20
C GLU A 126 22.01 4.26 11.17
N THR A 127 21.46 5.46 10.93
CA THR A 127 21.96 6.39 9.90
C THR A 127 22.77 7.56 10.44
N ARG A 128 22.82 7.75 11.77
CA ARG A 128 23.41 8.93 12.43
C ARG A 128 22.73 10.26 12.05
N VAL A 129 21.53 10.18 11.46
CA VAL A 129 20.66 11.32 11.16
C VAL A 129 19.39 11.14 11.99
N ASN A 130 18.88 12.21 12.61
CA ASN A 130 17.70 12.15 13.48
C ASN A 130 16.37 12.04 12.70
N ILE A 131 16.28 11.11 11.75
CA ILE A 131 15.08 10.86 10.93
C ILE A 131 14.84 9.35 10.77
N PHE A 132 13.58 8.97 10.63
CA PHE A 132 13.23 7.69 10.06
C PHE A 132 13.18 7.80 8.55
N GLU A 133 13.51 6.70 7.88
CA GLU A 133 13.33 6.53 6.45
C GLU A 133 12.54 5.25 6.21
N VAL A 134 11.64 5.28 5.23
CA VAL A 134 10.72 4.20 4.91
C VAL A 134 10.71 4.00 3.41
N TRP A 135 10.78 2.74 3.00
CA TRP A 135 10.56 2.31 1.63
C TRP A 135 9.42 1.30 1.61
N ILE A 136 8.50 1.48 0.68
CA ILE A 136 7.43 0.52 0.43
C ILE A 136 7.45 0.18 -1.05
N LYS A 137 7.47 -1.12 -1.36
CA LYS A 137 7.34 -1.61 -2.74
C LYS A 137 6.02 -2.33 -2.89
N TYR A 138 5.35 -2.07 -4.01
CA TYR A 138 4.14 -2.78 -4.38
C TYR A 138 4.31 -3.47 -5.72
N ASP A 139 3.75 -4.66 -5.80
CA ASP A 139 3.51 -5.35 -7.05
C ASP A 139 2.12 -4.98 -7.57
N MET A 140 2.09 -4.50 -8.81
CA MET A 140 0.87 -4.06 -9.46
C MET A 140 0.55 -5.03 -10.57
N HIS A 141 -0.58 -5.71 -10.44
CA HIS A 141 -1.08 -6.61 -11.46
C HIS A 141 -2.29 -6.01 -12.15
N ALA A 142 -2.36 -6.15 -13.47
CA ALA A 142 -3.53 -5.81 -14.25
C ALA A 142 -3.99 -7.01 -15.08
N TYR A 143 -5.29 -7.29 -15.04
CA TYR A 143 -5.92 -8.41 -15.74
C TYR A 143 -7.09 -7.92 -16.59
N ASP A 144 -7.36 -8.58 -17.71
CA ASP A 144 -8.58 -8.34 -18.49
C ASP A 144 -9.80 -9.02 -17.83
N ASN A 145 -10.97 -8.87 -18.43
CA ASN A 145 -12.22 -9.44 -17.91
C ASN A 145 -12.35 -10.97 -18.09
N GLN A 146 -11.35 -11.62 -18.67
CA GLN A 146 -11.23 -13.08 -18.75
C GLN A 146 -10.17 -13.60 -17.78
N GLY A 147 -9.53 -12.71 -17.02
CA GLY A 147 -8.49 -13.04 -16.05
C GLY A 147 -7.11 -13.25 -16.66
N ALA A 148 -6.91 -12.91 -17.94
CA ALA A 148 -5.58 -12.94 -18.54
C ALA A 148 -4.78 -11.71 -18.11
N GLN A 149 -3.50 -11.91 -17.78
CA GLN A 149 -2.64 -10.82 -17.32
C GLN A 149 -2.32 -9.88 -18.48
N VAL A 150 -2.72 -8.62 -18.33
CA VAL A 150 -2.44 -7.52 -19.28
C VAL A 150 -1.08 -6.90 -18.99
N ALA A 151 -0.78 -6.63 -17.71
CA ALA A 151 0.46 -5.98 -17.31
C ALA A 151 0.87 -6.38 -15.88
N ASN A 152 2.16 -6.26 -15.61
CA ASN A 152 2.72 -6.28 -14.25
C ASN A 152 3.82 -5.23 -14.17
N TRP A 153 3.77 -4.38 -13.15
CA TRP A 153 4.80 -3.39 -12.87
C TRP A 153 4.99 -3.21 -11.37
N VAL A 154 6.11 -2.60 -11.01
CA VAL A 154 6.48 -2.35 -9.62
C VAL A 154 6.39 -0.86 -9.36
N ILE A 155 5.80 -0.47 -8.25
CA ILE A 155 5.93 0.89 -7.71
C ILE A 155 6.81 0.83 -6.47
N THR A 156 7.71 1.80 -6.32
CA THR A 156 8.53 1.99 -5.13
C THR A 156 8.26 3.37 -4.60
N ALA A 157 8.00 3.47 -3.31
CA ALA A 157 7.71 4.73 -2.66
C ALA A 157 8.64 4.94 -1.48
N TYR A 158 9.03 6.19 -1.26
CA TYR A 158 9.96 6.58 -0.21
C TYR A 158 9.40 7.71 0.65
N GLY A 159 9.62 7.61 1.95
CA GLY A 159 9.27 8.65 2.90
C GLY A 159 10.30 8.80 3.99
N LYS A 160 10.39 10.01 4.54
CA LYS A 160 11.27 10.32 5.65
C LYS A 160 10.58 11.24 6.64
N THR A 161 10.97 11.17 7.91
CA THR A 161 10.41 12.07 8.92
C THR A 161 10.67 13.54 8.53
N PRO A 162 9.64 14.40 8.48
CA PRO A 162 9.80 15.78 7.99
C PRO A 162 10.50 16.70 9.00
N THR A 163 10.47 16.37 10.29
CA THR A 163 11.15 17.13 11.36
C THR A 163 11.82 16.20 12.37
N ALA A 164 13.00 16.57 12.85
CA ALA A 164 13.74 15.81 13.87
C ALA A 164 13.16 15.90 15.30
N PHE A 165 12.16 16.77 15.53
CA PHE A 165 11.55 17.00 16.84
C PHE A 165 10.15 16.42 16.91
N LEU A 166 10.07 15.11 17.13
CA LEU A 166 8.80 14.44 17.37
C LEU A 166 8.73 13.87 18.79
N LYS A 167 7.51 13.83 19.33
CA LYS A 167 7.25 13.46 20.72
C LYS A 167 7.56 11.99 21.02
N SER A 168 7.51 11.12 20.01
CA SER A 168 7.83 9.70 20.13
C SER A 168 8.36 9.12 18.81
N GLN A 169 9.00 7.95 18.89
CA GLN A 169 9.54 7.24 17.72
C GLN A 169 8.42 6.71 16.81
N GLU A 170 7.32 6.24 17.40
CA GLU A 170 6.12 5.77 16.71
C GLU A 170 5.49 6.87 15.86
N ALA A 171 5.35 8.08 16.43
CA ALA A 171 4.82 9.23 15.69
C ALA A 171 5.76 9.67 14.55
N ALA A 172 7.08 9.49 14.72
CA ALA A 172 8.07 9.79 13.70
C ALA A 172 8.06 8.81 12.54
N LEU A 173 7.92 7.53 12.85
CA LEU A 173 7.78 6.47 11.88
C LEU A 173 6.45 6.59 11.13
N ALA A 174 5.33 6.84 11.85
CA ALA A 174 4.02 7.06 11.23
C ALA A 174 4.04 8.19 10.18
N GLN A 175 4.71 9.31 10.46
CA GLN A 175 4.85 10.41 9.50
C GLN A 175 5.72 10.04 8.30
N ALA A 176 6.82 9.30 8.50
CA ALA A 176 7.64 8.83 7.41
C ALA A 176 6.84 7.88 6.49
N ILE A 177 6.01 7.01 7.07
CA ILE A 177 5.11 6.12 6.32
C ILE A 177 4.03 6.94 5.58
N ASP A 178 3.38 7.92 6.22
CA ASP A 178 2.39 8.78 5.54
C ASP A 178 3.01 9.47 4.31
N ILE A 179 4.24 9.97 4.42
CA ILE A 179 4.97 10.56 3.30
C ILE A 179 5.28 9.52 2.22
N ALA A 180 5.71 8.31 2.59
CA ALA A 180 5.93 7.22 1.64
C ALA A 180 4.63 6.85 0.91
N LEU A 181 3.49 6.83 1.60
CA LEU A 181 2.20 6.54 1.00
C LEU A 181 1.73 7.66 0.06
N ARG A 182 1.99 8.94 0.39
CA ARG A 182 1.77 10.05 -0.55
C ARG A 182 2.60 9.90 -1.82
N ASP A 183 3.87 9.51 -1.68
CA ASP A 183 4.77 9.23 -2.80
C ASP A 183 4.30 8.03 -3.64
N ALA A 184 3.76 6.98 -2.99
CA ALA A 184 3.14 5.84 -3.65
C ALA A 184 1.94 6.27 -4.51
N GLY A 185 1.08 7.17 -4.00
CA GLY A 185 -0.04 7.72 -4.76
C GLY A 185 0.39 8.50 -6.00
N ALA A 186 1.40 9.36 -5.85
CA ALA A 186 1.97 10.11 -6.98
C ALA A 186 2.62 9.17 -8.01
N THR A 187 3.33 8.15 -7.54
CA THR A 187 3.98 7.14 -8.40
C THR A 187 2.97 6.26 -9.10
N LEU A 188 1.88 5.87 -8.44
CA LEU A 188 0.78 5.12 -9.05
C LEU A 188 0.12 5.93 -10.17
N TYR A 189 -0.23 7.19 -9.88
CA TYR A 189 -0.89 8.08 -10.83
C TYR A 189 -0.02 8.35 -12.07
N THR A 190 1.25 8.74 -11.86
CA THR A 190 2.18 9.07 -12.96
C THR A 190 2.82 7.84 -13.62
N GLY A 191 2.80 6.70 -12.94
CA GLY A 191 3.39 5.45 -13.41
C GLY A 191 2.52 4.71 -14.42
N PHE A 192 1.20 4.90 -14.38
CA PHE A 192 0.26 4.26 -15.31
C PHE A 192 0.59 4.59 -16.77
N ASP A 193 0.95 5.84 -17.06
CA ASP A 193 1.37 6.28 -18.40
C ASP A 193 2.67 5.67 -18.90
N ARG A 194 3.44 5.05 -17.99
CA ARG A 194 4.74 4.45 -18.31
C ARG A 194 4.65 2.95 -18.61
N VAL A 195 3.46 2.35 -18.50
CA VAL A 195 3.24 0.92 -18.77
C VAL A 195 2.73 0.75 -20.21
N PRO A 196 3.55 0.28 -21.16
CA PRO A 196 3.19 0.25 -22.58
C PRO A 196 1.93 -0.57 -22.88
N GLU A 197 1.74 -1.69 -22.17
CA GLU A 197 0.60 -2.59 -22.34
C GLU A 197 -0.72 -1.90 -21.96
N LEU A 198 -0.72 -1.09 -20.89
CA LEU A 198 -1.88 -0.32 -20.47
C LEU A 198 -2.18 0.81 -21.45
N GLN A 199 -1.15 1.46 -21.98
CA GLN A 199 -1.31 2.51 -23.00
C GLN A 199 -1.86 1.94 -24.32
N ALA A 200 -1.44 0.73 -24.70
CA ALA A 200 -2.00 0.03 -25.85
C ALA A 200 -3.50 -0.27 -25.67
N LEU A 201 -3.91 -0.64 -24.45
CA LEU A 201 -5.31 -0.85 -24.10
C LEU A 201 -6.13 0.45 -24.16
N VAL A 202 -5.63 1.54 -23.56
CA VAL A 202 -6.29 2.85 -23.63
C VAL A 202 -6.46 3.32 -25.08
N ALA A 203 -5.41 3.19 -25.90
CA ALA A 203 -5.45 3.58 -27.30
C ALA A 203 -6.39 2.71 -28.16
N SER A 204 -6.56 1.42 -27.84
CA SER A 204 -7.53 0.57 -28.52
C SER A 204 -8.97 0.99 -28.19
N LYS A 205 -9.24 1.27 -26.90
CA LYS A 205 -10.54 1.75 -26.44
C LYS A 205 -10.91 3.09 -27.06
N GLN A 206 -9.99 4.06 -27.09
CA GLN A 206 -10.23 5.36 -27.72
C GLN A 206 -10.58 5.24 -29.20
N ARG A 207 -9.87 4.37 -29.95
CA ARG A 207 -10.19 4.12 -31.36
C ARG A 207 -11.58 3.49 -31.53
N ALA A 208 -11.95 2.55 -30.66
CA ALA A 208 -13.28 1.94 -30.68
C ALA A 208 -14.39 2.98 -30.42
N ILE A 209 -14.18 3.90 -29.48
CA ILE A 209 -15.11 5.02 -29.21
C ILE A 209 -15.23 5.92 -30.45
N SER A 210 -14.11 6.36 -31.03
CA SER A 210 -14.12 7.21 -32.24
C SER A 210 -14.83 6.58 -33.44
N MET A 211 -14.72 5.26 -33.62
CA MET A 211 -15.41 4.53 -34.68
C MET A 211 -16.93 4.43 -34.45
N GLN A 212 -17.37 4.40 -33.20
CA GLN A 212 -18.80 4.37 -32.85
C GLN A 212 -19.47 5.75 -32.99
N GLU A 213 -18.69 6.83 -32.86
CA GLU A 213 -19.17 8.21 -32.93
C GLU A 213 -19.25 8.78 -34.36
N GLN A 214 -18.65 8.12 -35.37
CA GLN A 214 -18.81 8.50 -36.78
C GLN A 214 -20.12 7.94 -37.35
N PRO A 215 -21.14 8.77 -37.66
CA PRO A 215 -22.32 8.31 -38.36
C PRO A 215 -21.95 7.90 -39.78
N ALA A 216 -22.74 7.01 -40.38
CA ALA A 216 -22.75 6.65 -41.80
C ALA A 216 -23.09 7.85 -42.72
N ALA A 217 -22.32 8.93 -42.66
CA ALA A 217 -22.44 10.12 -43.48
C ALA A 217 -21.63 9.94 -44.77
N GLU A 218 -21.84 8.84 -45.50
CA GLU A 218 -21.36 8.64 -46.88
C GLU A 218 -22.11 7.44 -47.51
N ALA A 219 -23.44 7.41 -47.35
CA ALA A 219 -24.33 6.51 -48.10
C ALA A 219 -25.61 7.27 -48.47
N GLY A 220 -25.45 8.31 -49.28
CA GLY A 220 -26.55 9.16 -49.70
C GLY A 220 -26.14 10.30 -50.61
N ASP A 221 -25.34 10.02 -51.65
CA ASP A 221 -25.38 10.86 -52.85
C ASP A 221 -25.04 10.00 -54.07
N THR A 222 -26.05 9.28 -54.53
CA THR A 222 -26.18 8.86 -55.93
C THR A 222 -27.48 9.44 -56.46
N THR A 223 -27.41 9.94 -57.71
CA THR A 223 -28.48 10.48 -58.57
C THR A 223 -29.03 11.84 -58.12
N ASP A 224 -28.86 12.93 -58.89
CA ASP A 224 -29.11 13.09 -60.34
C ASP A 224 -28.26 14.24 -60.93
#